data_AF-A0A067DDY9-F1
#
_entry.id   AF-A0A067DDY9-F1
#
_cell.length_a   1.000
_cell.length_b   1.000
_cell.length_c   1.000
_cell.angle_alpha   90.00
_cell.angle_beta   90.00
_cell.angle_gamma   90.00
#
_symmetry.space_group_name_H-M   'P 1'
#
loop_
_entity.id
_entity.type
_entity.pdbx_description
1 polymer ?
#
loop_
_entity_poly.entity_id
_entity_poly.type
_entity_poly.pdbx_seq_one_letter_code
_entity_poly.pdbx_strand_id
1 'polypeptide(L)' 'MFLFFITLLQVAAFEEGDLAALQAFKSMISHDPQGILNSWNDSRHFCEWEGITC' A
#
# COMPACT_ATOMS: atom_id res chain seq x y z
N MET A 1 -28.58 -1.92 0.93
CA MET A 1 -28.03 -1.48 2.23
C MET A 1 -27.06 -2.50 2.81
N PHE A 2 -27.42 -3.78 2.96
CA PHE A 2 -26.47 -4.85 3.36
C PHE A 2 -25.26 -5.02 2.42
N LEU A 3 -25.48 -4.97 1.11
CA LEU A 3 -24.39 -5.04 0.13
C LEU A 3 -23.39 -3.88 0.25
N PHE A 4 -23.84 -2.70 0.66
CA PHE A 4 -22.99 -1.52 0.84
C PHE A 4 -22.03 -1.70 2.04
N PHE A 5 -22.52 -2.30 3.13
CA PHE A 5 -21.67 -2.64 4.27
C PHE A 5 -20.65 -3.72 3.93
N ILE A 6 -21.04 -4.73 3.15
CA ILE A 6 -20.11 -5.78 2.70
C ILE A 6 -19.04 -5.21 1.76
N THR A 7 -19.41 -4.33 0.83
CA THR A 7 -18.43 -3.69 -0.08
C THR A 7 -17.44 -2.80 0.66
N LEU A 8 -17.90 -2.04 1.66
CA LEU A 8 -17.02 -1.18 2.46
C LEU A 8 -16.04 -1.98 3.32
N LEU A 9 -16.51 -3.05 3.96
CA LEU A 9 -15.66 -3.90 4.81
C LEU A 9 -14.57 -4.60 3.99
N GLN A 10 -14.92 -5.06 2.78
CA GLN A 10 -13.99 -5.75 1.91
C GLN A 10 -12.95 -4.80 1.28
N VAL A 11 -13.34 -3.58 0.89
CA VAL A 11 -12.39 -2.54 0.47
C VAL A 11 -11.39 -2.22 1.59
N ALA A 12 -11.88 -1.99 2.82
CA ALA A 12 -10.98 -1.68 3.95
C ALA A 12 -9.99 -2.83 4.24
N ALA A 13 -10.44 -4.08 4.14
CA ALA A 13 -9.57 -5.24 4.33
C ALA A 13 -8.53 -5.40 3.21
N PHE A 14 -8.89 -5.09 1.96
CA PHE A 14 -7.93 -5.08 0.85
C PHE A 14 -6.90 -3.96 0.99
N GLU A 15 -7.32 -2.73 1.32
CA GLU A 15 -6.42 -1.60 1.57
C GLU A 15 -5.38 -1.91 2.66
N GLU A 16 -5.81 -2.49 3.79
CA GLU A 16 -4.91 -2.89 4.88
C GLU A 16 -3.96 -4.03 4.45
N GLY A 17 -4.47 -4.99 3.69
CA GLY A 17 -3.68 -6.11 3.15
C GLY A 17 -2.64 -5.66 2.13
N ASP A 18 -3.00 -4.76 1.22
CA ASP A 18 -2.11 -4.21 0.19
C ASP A 18 -0.99 -3.39 0.82
N LEU A 19 -1.31 -2.55 1.81
CA LEU A 19 -0.29 -1.83 2.58
C LEU A 19 0.69 -2.79 3.28
N ALA A 20 0.18 -3.82 3.94
CA ALA A 20 1.02 -4.81 4.62
C ALA A 20 1.93 -5.57 3.63
N ALA A 21 1.41 -5.95 2.46
CA ALA A 21 2.19 -6.60 1.42
C ALA A 21 3.29 -5.70 0.86
N LEU A 22 3.00 -4.41 0.62
CA LEU A 22 3.98 -3.43 0.17
C LEU A 22 5.07 -3.18 1.21
N GLN A 23 4.71 -3.07 2.49
CA GLN A 23 5.71 -2.93 3.57
C GLN A 23 6.62 -4.16 3.68
N ALA A 24 6.06 -5.37 3.55
CA ALA A 24 6.83 -6.59 3.51
C ALA A 24 7.79 -6.60 2.30
N PHE A 25 7.32 -6.24 1.12
CA PHE A 25 8.15 -6.09 -0.08
C PHE A 25 9.31 -5.09 0.14
N LYS A 26 9.01 -3.89 0.66
CA LYS A 26 10.00 -2.86 0.98
C LYS A 26 11.08 -3.39 1.93
N SER A 27 10.70 -4.15 2.96
CA SER A 27 11.66 -4.69 3.95
C SER A 27 12.66 -5.70 3.37
N MET A 28 12.32 -6.33 2.24
CA MET A 28 13.19 -7.29 1.55
C MET A 28 14.22 -6.61 0.63
N ILE A 29 14.07 -5.31 0.36
CA ILE A 29 15.00 -4.55 -0.47
C ILE A 29 16.06 -3.92 0.44
N SER A 30 17.26 -4.49 0.45
CA SER A 30 18.38 -4.02 1.26
C SER A 30 19.24 -2.94 0.59
N HIS A 31 19.13 -2.79 -0.73
CA HIS A 31 19.89 -1.81 -1.50
C HIS A 31 19.00 -1.14 -2.56
N ASP A 32 18.69 0.12 -2.35
CA ASP A 32 17.91 0.98 -3.25
C ASP A 32 18.79 2.14 -3.75
N PRO A 33 19.61 1.93 -4.80
CA PRO A 33 20.56 2.93 -5.28
C PRO A 33 19.89 4.12 -5.97
N GLN A 34 18.65 3.95 -6.44
CA GLN A 34 17.88 5.01 -7.08
C GLN A 34 17.01 5.78 -6.09
N GLY A 35 16.80 5.23 -4.89
CA GLY A 35 16.04 5.89 -3.83
C GLY A 35 14.54 5.93 -4.10
N ILE A 36 14.01 5.03 -4.93
CA ILE A 36 12.58 4.96 -5.28
C ILE A 36 11.74 4.73 -4.02
N LEU A 37 12.24 3.92 -3.08
CA LEU A 37 11.55 3.59 -1.84
C LEU A 37 11.52 4.76 -0.84
N ASN A 38 12.16 5.90 -1.15
CA ASN A 38 12.07 7.10 -0.33
C ASN A 38 10.65 7.72 -0.37
N SER A 39 9.92 7.56 -1.47
CA SER A 39 8.52 8.00 -1.54
C SER A 39 7.60 7.10 -0.73
N TRP A 40 8.03 5.86 -0.42
CA TRP A 40 7.27 4.88 0.32
C TRP A 40 7.25 5.24 1.81
N ASN A 41 6.47 6.25 2.17
CA ASN A 41 6.37 6.77 3.54
C ASN A 41 4.92 6.71 4.07
N ASP A 42 4.79 6.63 5.39
CA ASP A 42 3.50 6.46 6.08
C ASP A 42 2.68 7.77 6.19
N SER A 43 3.19 8.90 5.69
CA SER A 43 2.51 10.20 5.75
C SER A 43 1.47 10.39 4.65
N ARG A 44 1.46 9.54 3.62
CA ARG A 44 0.54 9.61 2.47
C ARG A 44 0.05 8.22 2.07
N HIS A 45 -1.04 8.18 1.32
CA HIS A 45 -1.58 6.92 0.81
C HIS A 45 -0.57 6.23 -0.10
N PHE A 46 -0.49 4.89 -0.06
CA PHE A 46 0.49 4.14 -0.85
C PHE A 46 0.32 4.30 -2.37
N CYS A 47 -0.87 4.70 -2.83
CA CYS A 47 -1.12 5.06 -4.24
C CYS A 47 -0.29 6.26 -4.72
N GLU A 48 0.20 7.10 -3.81
CA GLU A 48 1.08 8.22 -4.12
C GLU A 48 2.57 7.82 -4.14
N TRP A 49 2.90 6.58 -3.79
CA TRP A 49 4.27 6.09 -3.81
C TRP A 49 4.73 5.89 -5.26
N GLU A 50 5.98 6.26 -5.54
CA GLU A 50 6.63 6.03 -6.83
C GLU A 50 6.63 4.55 -7.18
N GLY A 51 6.19 4.23 -8.39
CA GLY A 51 6.09 2.87 -8.92
C GLY A 51 4.79 2.13 -8.57
N ILE A 52 3.89 2.71 -7.77
CA ILE A 52 2.57 2.14 -7.47
C ILE A 52 1.52 2.76 -8.40
N THR A 53 0.60 1.93 -8.90
CA THR A 53 -0.59 2.38 -9.64
C THR A 53 -1.82 1.80 -8.98
N CYS A 54 -2.69 2.71 -8.54
CA CYS A 54 -4.09 2.47 -8.24
C CYS A 54 -4.90 3.02 -9.44
#